data_AF-A0A5P8WJ07-F1
#
_entry.id   AF-A0A5P8WJ07-F1
#
_cell.length_a   1.000
_cell.length_b   1.000
_cell.length_c   1.000
_cell.angle_alpha   90.00
_cell.angle_beta   90.00
_cell.angle_gamma   90.00
#
_symmetry.space_group_name_H-M   'P 1'
#
loop_
_entity.id
_entity.type
_entity.pdbx_description
1 polymer ?
#
loop_
_entity_poly.entity_id
_entity_poly.type
_entity_poly.pdbx_seq_one_letter_code
_entity_poly.pdbx_strand_id
1 'polypeptide(L)'
;MWTGSINGVKLQVWATWLFYAVLVDLGDAVADELSLPFDRISLEMIYRGLYHFNVAYDKGNAEDPIKYFAAPENQDLGVVKYLRKPVSKLDLSPFPAPS
;
A
#
# COMPACT_ATOMS: atom_id res chain seq x y z
N MET A 1 -1.37 -34.12 -13.30
CA MET A 1 -0.42 -33.20 -13.97
C MET A 1 0.37 -32.47 -12.89
N TRP A 2 1.52 -33.01 -12.51
CA TRP A 2 2.45 -32.37 -11.57
C TRP A 2 3.82 -32.42 -12.22
N THR A 3 4.08 -31.47 -13.10
CA THR A 3 5.42 -31.17 -13.58
C THR A 3 5.76 -29.77 -13.10
N GLY A 4 6.23 -29.71 -11.86
CA GLY A 4 7.11 -28.63 -11.42
C GLY A 4 8.39 -28.70 -12.26
N SER A 5 8.32 -28.27 -13.51
CA SER A 5 9.50 -28.04 -14.32
C SER A 5 10.31 -26.95 -13.64
N ILE A 6 11.61 -27.16 -13.48
CA ILE A 6 12.52 -26.17 -12.89
C ILE A 6 12.42 -24.81 -13.60
N ASN A 7 12.10 -24.81 -14.90
CA ASN A 7 11.86 -23.59 -15.67
C ASN A 7 10.56 -22.90 -15.26
N GLY A 8 9.51 -23.66 -14.94
CA GLY A 8 8.25 -23.11 -14.42
C GLY A 8 8.42 -22.47 -13.04
N VAL A 9 9.16 -23.12 -12.14
CA VAL A 9 9.47 -22.57 -10.81
C VAL A 9 10.30 -21.29 -10.93
N LYS A 10 11.35 -21.30 -11.78
CA LYS A 10 12.15 -20.10 -12.04
C LYS A 10 11.30 -18.95 -12.58
N LEU A 11 10.42 -19.24 -13.54
CA LEU A 11 9.55 -18.24 -14.13
C LEU A 11 8.56 -17.67 -13.10
N GLN A 12 8.01 -18.50 -12.22
CA GLN A 12 7.13 -18.04 -11.15
C GLN A 12 7.87 -17.10 -10.18
N VAL A 13 9.10 -17.45 -9.76
CA VAL A 13 9.91 -16.56 -8.91
C VAL A 13 10.18 -15.23 -9.62
N TRP A 14 10.63 -15.26 -10.87
CA TRP A 14 10.87 -14.04 -11.65
C TRP A 14 9.60 -13.20 -11.79
N ALA A 15 8.46 -13.82 -12.04
CA ALA A 15 7.17 -13.12 -12.14
C ALA A 15 6.80 -12.45 -10.81
N THR A 16 6.98 -13.13 -9.67
CA THR A 16 6.71 -12.55 -8.36
C THR A 16 7.65 -11.37 -8.06
N TRP A 17 8.93 -11.50 -8.38
CA TRP A 17 9.90 -10.41 -8.21
C TRP A 17 9.58 -9.20 -9.08
N LEU A 18 9.28 -9.43 -10.37
CA LEU A 18 8.89 -8.37 -11.30
C LEU A 18 7.62 -7.67 -10.84
N PHE A 19 6.61 -8.43 -10.43
CA PHE A 19 5.36 -7.89 -9.92
C PHE A 19 5.59 -7.01 -8.69
N TYR A 20 6.40 -7.49 -7.74
CA TYR A 20 6.71 -6.72 -6.54
C TYR A 20 7.50 -5.44 -6.87
N ALA A 21 8.43 -5.47 -7.83
CA ALA A 21 9.15 -4.29 -8.27
C ALA A 21 8.22 -3.22 -8.85
N VAL A 22 7.26 -3.62 -9.70
CA VAL A 22 6.24 -2.70 -10.24
C VAL A 22 5.35 -2.13 -9.14
N LEU A 23 4.98 -2.96 -8.15
CA LEU A 23 4.16 -2.50 -7.03
C LEU A 23 4.89 -1.48 -6.16
N VAL A 24 6.19 -1.68 -5.92
CA VAL A 24 7.04 -0.74 -5.18
C VAL A 24 7.17 0.58 -5.92
N ASP A 25 7.44 0.54 -7.23
CA ASP A 25 7.55 1.73 -8.09
C ASP A 25 6.24 2.54 -8.09
N LEU A 26 5.09 1.87 -8.24
CA LEU A 26 3.78 2.52 -8.12
C LEU A 26 3.57 3.13 -6.73
N GLY A 27 3.96 2.43 -5.66
CA GLY A 27 3.86 2.93 -4.30
C GLY A 27 4.70 4.18 -4.05
N ASP A 28 5.89 4.25 -4.65
CA ASP A 28 6.79 5.42 -4.57
C ASP A 28 6.19 6.62 -5.30
N ALA A 29 5.68 6.40 -6.52
CA ALA A 29 5.00 7.45 -7.28
C ALA A 29 3.75 8.02 -6.56
N VAL A 30 2.98 7.15 -5.89
CA VAL A 30 1.83 7.58 -5.06
C VAL A 30 2.31 8.34 -3.81
N ALA A 31 3.43 7.94 -3.21
CA ALA A 31 4.03 8.65 -2.08
C ALA A 31 4.44 10.07 -2.48
N ASP A 32 5.11 10.21 -3.62
CA ASP A 32 5.53 11.49 -4.19
C ASP A 32 4.34 12.39 -4.50
N GLU A 33 3.30 11.87 -5.16
CA GLU A 33 2.07 12.62 -5.47
C GLU A 33 1.39 13.14 -4.19
N LEU A 34 1.39 12.34 -3.12
CA LEU A 34 0.83 12.72 -1.82
C LEU A 34 1.79 13.55 -0.96
N SER A 35 3.04 13.77 -1.40
CA SER A 35 4.11 14.40 -0.61
C SER A 35 4.31 13.74 0.76
N LEU A 36 4.23 12.41 0.81
CA LEU A 36 4.42 11.59 2.02
C LEU A 36 5.65 10.71 1.87
N PRO A 37 6.36 10.37 2.97
CA PRO A 37 7.42 9.39 2.90
C PRO A 37 6.86 8.01 2.55
N PHE A 38 7.58 7.24 1.72
CA PHE A 38 7.15 5.91 1.26
C PHE A 38 6.71 4.96 2.37
N ASP A 39 7.31 5.01 3.56
CA ASP A 39 6.90 4.17 4.70
C ASP A 39 5.45 4.43 5.16
N ARG A 40 4.86 5.58 4.80
CA ARG A 40 3.44 5.88 5.04
C ARG A 40 2.51 5.23 4.02
N ILE A 41 3.02 4.65 2.93
CA ILE A 41 2.23 3.98 1.91
C ILE A 41 2.15 2.47 2.18
N SER A 42 0.96 1.91 2.06
CA SER A 42 0.71 0.48 2.21
C SER A 42 0.64 -0.20 0.84
N LEU A 43 1.71 -0.91 0.47
CA LEU A 43 1.75 -1.70 -0.78
C LEU A 43 0.64 -2.76 -0.85
N GLU A 44 0.27 -3.35 0.28
CA GLU A 44 -0.85 -4.30 0.35
C GLU A 44 -2.17 -3.64 -0.07
N MET A 45 -2.42 -2.42 0.40
CA MET A 45 -3.65 -1.71 0.08
C MET A 45 -3.65 -1.17 -1.35
N ILE A 46 -2.48 -0.81 -1.90
CA ILE A 46 -2.35 -0.53 -3.35
C ILE A 46 -2.71 -1.79 -4.15
N TYR A 47 -2.14 -2.95 -3.80
CA TYR A 47 -2.44 -4.20 -4.49
C TYR A 47 -3.94 -4.55 -4.45
N ARG A 48 -4.57 -4.47 -3.28
CA ARG A 48 -6.02 -4.69 -3.13
C ARG A 48 -6.83 -3.62 -3.89
N GLY A 49 -6.37 -2.38 -3.87
CA GLY A 49 -6.99 -1.24 -4.53
C GLY A 49 -6.95 -1.29 -6.06
N LEU A 50 -6.01 -2.02 -6.66
CA LEU A 50 -5.93 -2.20 -8.12
C LEU A 50 -7.22 -2.79 -8.71
N TYR A 51 -7.94 -3.62 -7.95
CA TYR A 51 -9.25 -4.11 -8.36
C TYR A 51 -10.25 -2.96 -8.53
N HIS A 52 -10.30 -2.03 -7.58
CA HIS A 52 -11.19 -0.86 -7.62
C HIS A 52 -10.79 0.10 -8.74
N PHE A 53 -9.49 0.32 -8.93
CA PHE A 53 -8.98 1.10 -10.05
C PHE A 53 -9.39 0.50 -11.40
N ASN A 54 -9.18 -0.80 -11.63
CA ASN A 54 -9.57 -1.43 -12.90
C ASN A 54 -11.07 -1.29 -13.18
N VAL A 55 -11.92 -1.46 -12.17
CA VAL A 55 -13.37 -1.23 -12.33
C VAL A 55 -13.71 0.23 -12.66
N ALA A 56 -12.98 1.19 -12.08
CA ALA A 56 -13.14 2.60 -12.41
C ALA A 56 -12.63 2.93 -13.82
N TYR A 57 -11.52 2.32 -14.22
CA TYR A 57 -10.92 2.45 -15.54
C TYR A 57 -11.84 1.92 -16.65
N ASP A 58 -12.39 0.72 -16.46
CA ASP A 58 -13.34 0.12 -17.40
C ASP A 58 -14.63 0.94 -17.56
N LYS A 59 -14.98 1.75 -16.55
CA LYS A 59 -16.12 2.68 -16.58
C LYS A 59 -15.76 4.07 -17.15
N GLY A 60 -14.50 4.34 -17.45
CA GLY A 60 -14.00 5.64 -17.89
C GLY A 60 -13.97 6.70 -16.78
N ASN A 61 -14.01 6.28 -15.50
CA ASN A 61 -14.00 7.19 -14.36
C ASN A 61 -12.58 7.49 -13.84
N ALA A 62 -11.59 6.71 -14.24
CA ALA A 62 -10.19 6.88 -13.87
C ALA A 62 -9.28 6.43 -15.01
N GLU A 63 -8.18 7.13 -15.26
CA GLU A 63 -7.21 6.77 -16.31
C GLU A 63 -5.81 6.54 -15.74
N ASP A 64 -5.51 7.22 -14.64
CA ASP A 64 -4.19 7.24 -14.03
C ASP A 64 -4.26 6.62 -12.62
N PRO A 65 -3.56 5.49 -12.37
CA PRO A 65 -3.58 4.83 -11.08
C PRO A 65 -2.95 5.68 -9.97
N ILE A 66 -1.95 6.51 -10.28
CA ILE A 66 -1.27 7.35 -9.29
C ILE A 66 -2.26 8.39 -8.77
N LYS A 67 -2.90 9.13 -9.68
CA LYS A 67 -3.94 10.11 -9.33
C LYS A 67 -5.13 9.47 -8.65
N TYR A 68 -5.53 8.28 -9.09
CA TYR A 68 -6.64 7.55 -8.47
C TYR A 68 -6.37 7.24 -6.99
N PHE A 69 -5.18 6.73 -6.65
CA PHE A 69 -4.84 6.43 -5.26
C PHE A 69 -4.50 7.65 -4.42
N ALA A 70 -4.05 8.76 -5.03
CA ALA A 70 -3.82 10.02 -4.35
C ALA A 70 -5.09 10.86 -4.15
N ALA A 71 -6.17 10.54 -4.86
CA ALA A 71 -7.41 11.31 -4.83
C ALA A 71 -8.06 11.32 -3.42
N PRO A 72 -8.52 12.50 -2.93
CA PRO A 72 -9.22 12.59 -1.65
C PRO A 72 -10.45 11.70 -1.53
N GLU A 73 -11.14 11.46 -2.66
CA GLU A 73 -12.36 10.66 -2.72
C GLU A 73 -12.10 9.16 -2.49
N ASN A 74 -10.87 8.69 -2.74
CA ASN A 74 -10.48 7.28 -2.65
C ASN A 74 -9.62 6.97 -1.40
N GLN A 75 -9.61 7.87 -0.40
CA GLN A 75 -8.86 7.67 0.84
C GLN A 75 -9.35 6.48 1.68
N ASP A 76 -10.59 6.06 1.47
CA ASP A 76 -11.21 4.89 2.07
C ASP A 76 -10.52 3.57 1.69
N LEU A 77 -9.78 3.55 0.57
CA LEU A 77 -8.92 2.43 0.18
C LEU A 77 -7.75 2.18 1.14
N GLY A 78 -7.49 3.07 2.10
CA GLY A 78 -6.51 2.83 3.17
C GLY A 78 -5.06 2.74 2.70
N VAL A 79 -4.74 3.33 1.53
CA VAL A 79 -3.38 3.35 0.96
C VAL A 79 -2.41 4.07 1.89
N VAL A 80 -2.84 5.15 2.55
CA VAL A 80 -2.04 5.87 3.54
C VAL A 80 -2.22 5.23 4.92
N LYS A 81 -1.13 4.74 5.51
CA LYS A 81 -1.12 4.18 6.85
C LYS A 81 -1.47 5.24 7.90
N TYR A 82 -2.32 4.85 8.85
CA TYR A 82 -2.68 5.67 10.00
C TYR A 82 -1.49 5.81 10.97
N LEU A 83 -1.26 7.04 11.48
CA LEU A 83 -0.26 7.27 12.51
C LEU A 83 -0.78 6.77 13.85
N ARG A 84 -0.12 5.74 14.40
CA ARG A 84 -0.45 5.23 15.73
C ARG A 84 -0.27 6.34 16.77
N LYS A 85 -1.25 6.52 17.66
CA LYS A 85 -1.12 7.43 18.79
C LYS A 85 0.12 7.04 19.62
N PRO A 86 0.96 8.00 20.03
CA PRO A 86 2.08 7.71 20.91
C PRO A 86 1.52 7.08 22.19
N VAL A 87 2.13 5.97 22.61
CA VAL A 87 1.77 5.32 23.88
C VAL A 87 2.15 6.31 24.97
N SER A 88 1.15 6.81 25.72
CA SER A 88 1.43 7.59 26.92
C SER A 88 2.25 6.72 27.86
N LYS A 89 3.43 7.21 28.25
CA LYS A 89 4.20 6.56 29.30
C LYS A 89 3.35 6.63 30.56
N LEU A 90 2.87 5.48 31.02
CA LEU A 90 2.15 5.39 32.27
C LEU A 90 3.15 5.81 33.37
N ASP A 91 2.78 6.80 34.17
CA ASP A 91 3.59 7.15 35.33
C ASP A 91 3.47 6.00 36.34
N LEU A 92 4.55 5.24 36.48
CA LEU A 92 4.67 4.13 37.43
C LEU A 92 5.29 4.60 38.75
N SER A 93 5.39 5.91 38.98
CA SER A 93 5.83 6.42 40.27
C SER A 93 4.89 5.93 41.39
N PRO A 94 5.41 5.62 42.59
CA PRO A 94 4.59 5.11 43.69
C PRO A 94 3.53 6.10 44.20
N PHE A 95 3.63 7.38 43.82
CA PHE A 95 2.65 8.43 44.10
C PHE A 95 2.53 9.36 42.87
N PRO A 96 1.70 9.00 41.87
CA PRO A 96 1.45 9.87 40.74
C PRO A 96 0.71 11.13 41.22
N ALA A 97 1.12 12.31 40.74
CA ALA A 97 0.47 13.58 41.09
C ALA A 97 -0.97 13.62 40.53
N PRO A 98 -1.93 14.23 41.26
CA PRO A 98 -3.30 14.34 40.76
C PRO A 98 -3.35 15.16 39.47
N SER A 99 -4.07 14.63 38.48
CA SER A 99 -4.31 15.18 37.14
C SER A 99 -5.14 16.46 37.16
#